data_AF-A0A2K6KEQ0-F1
#
_entry.id   AF-A0A2K6KEQ0-F1
#
_cell.length_a   1.000
_cell.length_b   1.000
_cell.length_c   1.000
_cell.angle_alpha   90.00
_cell.angle_beta   90.00
_cell.angle_gamma   90.00
#
_symmetry.space_group_name_H-M   'P 1'
#
loop_
_entity.id
_entity.type
_entity.pdbx_description
1 polymer ?
#
loop_
_entity_poly.entity_id
_entity_poly.type
_entity_poly.pdbx_seq_one_letter_code
_entity_poly.pdbx_strand_id
1 'polypeptide(L)'
;MDPETRGQEIIKVTPLQQMLASCTGAILTSLIVTPLDVVKIRLQAQNNPLPKGKCFVYSNGLMDHLCVCEEGGNKLWYKKPGNFQGTLDAFLKIIRNEGIKSLWSGLPPTLVMAVPATVIYFTCYDQLSALLRSKLGENETYIPIVAGVVARFGAVTVISPLELIRTKMQSKKFSYMELHRFVSKKVSEDGWISLWKGWAPTVLRDVPFSAMYWYNYEILKKWLCEKSGLYEPTFMINFTSGALSGSFAAVATLPFDVVKTQKQTQLWTYESHKSLIPRLIKIAPACAIMISTYEFGKAFFQKQNVRRQQC
;
A
#
# COMPACT_ATOMS: atom_id res chain seq x y z
N MET A 1 50.88 -12.85 15.81
CA MET A 1 49.69 -12.17 16.33
C MET A 1 49.13 -11.36 15.18
N ASP A 2 48.16 -11.94 14.49
CA ASP A 2 47.78 -11.62 13.11
C ASP A 2 47.02 -10.31 12.95
N PRO A 3 47.27 -9.54 11.86
CA PRO A 3 46.61 -8.28 11.56
C PRO A 3 45.32 -8.42 10.71
N GLU A 4 44.48 -9.44 10.96
CA GLU A 4 43.27 -9.76 10.16
C GLU A 4 41.93 -9.54 10.90
N THR A 5 41.85 -8.54 11.78
CA THR A 5 40.56 -8.13 12.41
C THR A 5 40.21 -6.66 12.15
N ARG A 6 40.60 -6.13 10.99
CA ARG A 6 39.98 -4.90 10.47
C ARG A 6 38.67 -5.30 9.80
N GLY A 7 37.60 -5.28 10.59
CA GLY A 7 36.26 -5.63 10.15
C GLY A 7 35.94 -5.00 8.79
N GLN A 8 35.42 -5.80 7.88
CA GLN A 8 34.68 -5.27 6.74
C GLN A 8 33.57 -4.40 7.32
N GLU A 9 33.78 -3.08 7.38
CA GLU A 9 32.68 -2.15 7.52
C GLU A 9 31.79 -2.40 6.30
N ILE A 10 30.76 -3.22 6.48
CA ILE A 10 29.66 -3.31 5.54
C ILE A 10 29.17 -1.87 5.41
N ILE A 11 29.47 -1.22 4.29
CA ILE A 11 29.11 0.18 4.07
C ILE A 11 27.59 0.24 4.03
N LYS A 12 26.98 0.55 5.19
CA LYS A 12 25.54 0.57 5.36
C LYS A 12 24.96 1.75 4.60
N VAL A 13 23.87 1.49 3.87
CA VAL A 13 23.09 2.52 3.19
C VAL A 13 22.54 3.48 4.25
N THR A 14 22.65 4.80 4.01
CA THR A 14 22.20 5.79 4.99
C THR A 14 20.67 5.81 5.11
N PRO A 15 20.09 6.25 6.24
CA PRO A 15 18.64 6.37 6.37
C PRO A 15 18.01 7.21 5.26
N LEU A 16 18.66 8.29 4.84
CA LEU A 16 18.17 9.12 3.72
C LEU A 16 18.15 8.36 2.39
N GLN A 17 19.19 7.58 2.09
CA GLN A 17 19.23 6.74 0.89
C GLN A 17 18.15 5.64 0.94
N GLN A 18 17.90 5.06 2.12
CA GLN A 18 16.80 4.11 2.33
C GLN A 18 15.45 4.78 2.07
N MET A 19 15.22 5.97 2.63
CA MET A 19 13.98 6.73 2.40
C MET A 19 13.78 7.03 0.91
N LEU A 20 14.83 7.44 0.19
CA LEU A 20 14.76 7.67 -1.26
C LEU A 20 14.42 6.38 -2.03
N ALA A 21 15.04 5.25 -1.68
CA ALA A 21 14.73 3.95 -2.29
C ALA A 21 13.28 3.50 -1.99
N SER A 22 12.77 3.78 -0.79
CA SER A 22 11.38 3.50 -0.42
C SER A 22 10.41 4.40 -1.19
N CYS A 23 10.71 5.69 -1.34
CA CYS A 23 9.91 6.64 -2.09
C CYS A 23 9.77 6.23 -3.57
N THR A 24 10.87 5.88 -4.23
CA THR A 24 10.84 5.46 -5.64
C THR A 24 10.02 4.17 -5.81
N GLY A 25 10.18 3.20 -4.92
CA GLY A 25 9.36 1.98 -4.88
C GLY A 25 7.87 2.28 -4.69
N ALA A 26 7.53 3.18 -3.78
CA ALA A 26 6.15 3.56 -3.51
C ALA A 26 5.49 4.30 -4.68
N ILE A 27 6.21 5.21 -5.33
CA ILE A 27 5.74 5.95 -6.50
C ILE A 27 5.52 5.00 -7.67
N LEU A 28 6.50 4.15 -7.98
CA LEU A 28 6.42 3.19 -9.09
C LEU A 28 5.27 2.19 -8.87
N THR A 29 5.15 1.67 -7.65
CA THR A 29 4.03 0.78 -7.28
C THR A 29 2.69 1.49 -7.46
N SER A 30 2.57 2.73 -6.98
CA SER A 30 1.33 3.50 -7.10
C SER A 30 0.98 3.74 -8.57
N LEU A 31 1.95 4.11 -9.42
CA LEU A 31 1.72 4.34 -10.85
C LEU A 31 1.17 3.11 -11.58
N ILE A 32 1.70 1.92 -11.26
CA ILE A 32 1.30 0.66 -11.91
C ILE A 32 -0.04 0.16 -11.38
N VAL A 33 -0.31 0.32 -10.07
CA VAL A 33 -1.48 -0.26 -9.42
C VAL A 33 -2.72 0.65 -9.49
N THR A 34 -2.55 1.97 -9.62
CA THR A 34 -3.67 2.94 -9.63
C THR A 34 -4.73 2.64 -10.70
N PRO A 35 -4.39 2.29 -11.96
CA PRO A 35 -5.39 1.93 -12.96
C PRO A 35 -6.29 0.76 -12.52
N LEU A 36 -5.71 -0.26 -11.88
CA LEU A 36 -6.47 -1.42 -11.38
C LEU A 36 -7.38 -1.02 -10.21
N ASP A 37 -6.94 -0.09 -9.36
CA ASP A 37 -7.75 0.46 -8.28
C ASP A 37 -8.95 1.24 -8.80
N VAL A 38 -8.76 2.08 -9.82
CA VAL A 38 -9.86 2.82 -10.46
C VAL A 38 -10.88 1.85 -11.06
N VAL A 39 -10.43 0.84 -11.82
CA VAL A 39 -11.33 -0.16 -12.42
C VAL A 39 -12.12 -0.90 -11.34
N LYS A 40 -11.46 -1.32 -10.26
CA LYS A 40 -12.11 -2.03 -9.14
C LYS A 40 -13.19 -1.16 -8.49
N ILE A 41 -12.88 0.10 -8.18
CA ILE A 41 -13.84 1.03 -7.55
C ILE A 41 -15.05 1.23 -8.46
N ARG A 42 -14.84 1.40 -9.77
CA ARG A 42 -15.92 1.55 -10.76
C ARG A 42 -16.80 0.31 -10.85
N LEU A 43 -16.20 -0.89 -10.84
CA LEU A 43 -16.93 -2.15 -10.84
C LEU A 43 -17.76 -2.32 -9.55
N GLN A 44 -17.21 -1.96 -8.40
CA GLN A 44 -17.89 -2.04 -7.11
C GLN A 44 -19.03 -1.01 -6.99
N ALA A 45 -18.85 0.19 -7.54
CA ALA A 45 -19.88 1.24 -7.56
C ALA A 45 -21.13 0.83 -8.36
N GLN A 46 -21.01 -0.07 -9.34
CA GLN A 46 -22.15 -0.58 -10.12
C GLN A 46 -23.13 -1.41 -9.28
N ASN A 47 -22.64 -2.17 -8.29
CA ASN A 47 -23.45 -3.08 -7.48
C ASN A 47 -24.21 -2.39 -6.34
N ASN A 48 -23.90 -1.13 -6.05
CA ASN A 48 -24.62 -0.29 -5.08
C ASN A 48 -25.46 0.75 -5.84
N PRO A 49 -26.72 0.46 -6.21
CA PRO A 49 -27.55 1.41 -6.93
C PRO A 49 -27.78 2.66 -6.08
N LEU A 50 -27.45 3.82 -6.65
CA LEU A 50 -27.77 5.12 -6.09
C LEU A 50 -29.29 5.24 -5.88
N PRO A 51 -29.76 5.85 -4.77
CA PRO A 51 -31.14 6.29 -4.67
C PRO A 51 -31.48 7.20 -5.86
N LYS A 52 -32.68 7.05 -6.44
CA LYS A 52 -33.17 7.87 -7.57
C LYS A 52 -32.92 9.37 -7.27
N GLY A 53 -32.34 10.11 -8.23
CA GLY A 53 -32.07 11.56 -8.12
C GLY A 53 -30.64 11.98 -7.77
N LYS A 54 -29.67 11.04 -7.67
CA LYS A 54 -28.26 11.37 -7.43
C LYS A 54 -27.36 10.94 -8.61
N CYS A 55 -26.50 11.84 -9.07
CA CYS A 55 -25.59 11.68 -10.20
C CYS A 55 -24.13 11.74 -9.72
N PHE A 56 -23.23 10.94 -10.30
CA PHE A 56 -21.80 11.05 -10.00
C PHE A 56 -21.14 12.12 -10.85
N VAL A 57 -20.35 13.00 -10.24
CA VAL A 57 -19.40 13.87 -10.95
C VAL A 57 -18.00 13.35 -10.67
N TYR A 58 -17.36 12.82 -11.70
CA TYR A 58 -15.94 12.45 -11.66
C TYR A 58 -15.09 13.69 -11.88
N SER A 59 -14.66 14.32 -10.79
CA SER A 59 -13.66 15.37 -10.84
C SER A 59 -12.35 14.83 -10.25
N ASN A 60 -11.38 14.61 -11.13
CA ASN A 60 -9.97 14.43 -10.81
C ASN A 60 -9.63 13.29 -9.84
N GLY A 61 -10.48 12.25 -9.76
CA GLY A 61 -10.26 10.95 -9.08
C GLY A 61 -9.77 10.95 -7.64
N LEU A 62 -9.70 12.11 -7.01
CA LEU A 62 -9.48 12.21 -5.58
C LEU A 62 -10.72 11.77 -4.79
N MET A 63 -11.90 11.93 -5.38
CA MET A 63 -13.17 11.71 -4.72
C MET A 63 -14.27 11.41 -5.75
N ASP A 64 -14.84 10.21 -5.69
CA ASP A 64 -16.12 9.93 -6.33
C ASP A 64 -17.21 10.58 -5.49
N HIS A 65 -17.78 11.67 -5.96
CA HIS A 65 -18.84 12.38 -5.26
C HIS A 65 -20.21 12.08 -5.85
N LEU A 66 -21.16 11.73 -4.99
CA LEU A 66 -22.59 11.91 -5.28
C LEU A 66 -22.89 13.41 -5.34
N CYS A 67 -23.26 13.91 -6.51
CA CYS A 67 -24.05 15.12 -6.64
C CYS A 67 -25.54 14.74 -6.62
N VAL A 68 -26.38 15.56 -6.02
CA VAL A 68 -27.83 15.49 -6.25
C VAL A 68 -28.08 16.17 -7.59
N CYS A 69 -28.75 15.49 -8.51
CA CYS A 69 -29.15 16.10 -9.78
C CYS A 69 -30.34 17.01 -9.49
N GLU A 70 -30.16 18.32 -9.63
CA GLU A 70 -31.23 19.31 -9.51
C GLU A 70 -31.97 19.38 -10.85
N GLU A 71 -33.31 19.23 -10.84
CA GLU A 71 -34.18 18.97 -11.99
C GLU A 71 -34.33 20.15 -13.00
N GLY A 72 -33.38 21.09 -13.10
CA GLY A 72 -33.65 22.40 -13.70
C GLY A 72 -32.58 23.03 -14.58
N GLY A 73 -31.73 22.30 -15.32
CA GLY A 73 -30.76 22.97 -16.20
C GLY A 73 -30.14 22.12 -17.31
N ASN A 74 -30.29 22.57 -18.56
CA ASN A 74 -29.63 22.06 -19.78
C ASN A 74 -28.09 22.11 -19.69
N LYS A 75 -27.46 21.11 -19.06
CA LYS A 75 -26.02 20.84 -19.23
C LYS A 75 -25.80 19.36 -19.56
N LEU A 76 -24.98 19.17 -20.60
CA LEU A 76 -24.56 17.91 -21.21
C LEU A 76 -24.39 16.77 -20.19
N TRP A 77 -25.15 15.71 -20.46
CA TRP A 77 -25.47 14.63 -19.56
C TRP A 77 -24.29 13.69 -19.34
N TYR A 78 -23.97 13.43 -18.06
CA TYR A 78 -23.16 12.29 -17.68
C TYR A 78 -23.93 11.00 -17.98
N LYS A 79 -23.55 10.30 -19.06
CA LYS A 79 -24.10 8.98 -19.40
C LYS A 79 -23.51 7.97 -18.43
N LYS A 80 -24.32 7.41 -17.53
CA LYS A 80 -23.93 6.28 -16.66
C LYS A 80 -23.16 5.27 -17.51
N PRO A 81 -21.88 4.93 -17.22
CA PRO A 81 -21.20 3.90 -17.96
C PRO A 81 -22.02 2.63 -17.79
N GLY A 82 -22.50 2.09 -18.92
CA GLY A 82 -23.39 0.93 -18.93
C GLY A 82 -22.76 -0.25 -18.21
N ASN A 83 -23.59 -1.18 -17.74
CA ASN A 83 -23.19 -2.36 -16.98
C ASN A 83 -21.85 -2.93 -17.48
N PHE A 84 -20.85 -2.90 -16.60
CA PHE A 84 -19.59 -3.61 -16.74
C PHE A 84 -19.86 -5.10 -16.56
N GLN A 85 -19.47 -5.90 -17.55
CA GLN A 85 -19.57 -7.36 -17.50
C GLN A 85 -18.31 -8.01 -16.90
N GLY A 86 -17.23 -7.23 -16.69
CA GLY A 86 -16.00 -7.68 -16.06
C GLY A 86 -14.91 -6.60 -16.01
N THR A 87 -13.74 -6.94 -15.47
CA THR A 87 -12.60 -6.03 -15.28
C THR A 87 -12.06 -5.47 -16.60
N LEU A 88 -11.93 -6.30 -17.64
CA LEU A 88 -11.44 -5.88 -18.96
C LEU A 88 -12.43 -4.98 -19.69
N ASP A 89 -13.72 -5.33 -19.63
CA ASP A 89 -14.81 -4.51 -20.20
C ASP A 89 -14.87 -3.14 -19.51
N ALA A 90 -14.73 -3.10 -18.18
CA ALA A 90 -14.62 -1.85 -17.43
C ALA A 90 -13.42 -1.02 -17.84
N PHE A 91 -12.24 -1.63 -17.95
CA PHE A 91 -11.02 -0.95 -18.38
C PHE A 91 -11.17 -0.30 -19.77
N LEU A 92 -11.68 -1.06 -20.75
CA LEU A 92 -11.89 -0.56 -22.12
C LEU A 92 -12.95 0.55 -22.18
N LYS A 93 -14.07 0.38 -21.46
CA LYS A 93 -15.14 1.39 -21.40
C LYS A 93 -14.67 2.70 -20.74
N ILE A 94 -13.86 2.62 -19.68
CA ILE A 94 -13.30 3.80 -19.01
C ILE A 94 -12.37 4.55 -19.97
N ILE A 95 -11.45 3.85 -20.64
CA ILE A 95 -10.54 4.49 -21.59
C ILE A 95 -11.31 5.16 -22.73
N ARG A 96 -12.33 4.47 -23.27
CA ARG A 96 -13.14 4.98 -24.40
C ARG A 96 -14.00 6.18 -24.04
N ASN A 97 -14.57 6.20 -22.82
CA ASN A 97 -15.58 7.19 -22.44
C ASN A 97 -15.00 8.37 -21.62
N GLU A 98 -13.99 8.13 -20.79
CA GLU A 98 -13.41 9.12 -19.87
C GLU A 98 -11.97 9.52 -20.26
N GLY A 99 -11.33 8.72 -21.13
CA GLY A 99 -9.95 8.93 -21.56
C GLY A 99 -8.91 8.26 -20.66
N ILE A 100 -7.71 8.06 -21.22
CA ILE A 100 -6.60 7.35 -20.57
C ILE A 100 -6.18 7.95 -19.22
N LYS A 101 -6.25 9.29 -19.08
CA LYS A 101 -5.86 10.00 -17.85
C LYS A 101 -6.80 9.71 -16.67
N SER A 102 -8.04 9.28 -16.93
CA SER A 102 -9.00 8.94 -15.86
C SER A 102 -8.51 7.76 -14.99
N LEU A 103 -7.71 6.85 -15.55
CA LEU A 103 -7.13 5.72 -14.81
C LEU A 103 -6.16 6.12 -13.68
N TRP A 104 -5.58 7.32 -13.74
CA TRP A 104 -4.67 7.84 -12.70
C TRP A 104 -5.28 8.97 -11.88
N SER A 105 -6.57 9.20 -12.03
CA SER A 105 -7.26 10.27 -11.34
C SER A 105 -7.16 10.11 -9.79
N GLY A 106 -7.07 8.88 -9.28
CA GLY A 106 -6.84 8.57 -7.85
C GLY A 106 -5.38 8.52 -7.38
N LEU A 107 -4.42 8.94 -8.20
CA LEU A 107 -3.00 8.86 -7.88
C LEU A 107 -2.54 9.88 -6.82
N PRO A 108 -2.87 11.20 -6.89
CA PRO A 108 -2.40 12.18 -5.91
C PRO A 108 -2.71 11.87 -4.43
N PRO A 109 -3.95 11.50 -4.03
CA PRO A 109 -4.26 11.22 -2.62
C PRO A 109 -3.69 9.88 -2.19
N THR A 110 -3.48 8.97 -3.15
CA THR A 110 -2.83 7.69 -2.91
C THR A 110 -1.36 7.90 -2.59
N LEU A 111 -0.65 8.76 -3.33
CA LEU A 111 0.75 9.09 -3.08
C LEU A 111 0.96 9.81 -1.73
N VAL A 112 0.11 10.80 -1.42
CA VAL A 112 0.17 11.54 -0.14
C VAL A 112 0.12 10.61 1.07
N MET A 113 -0.59 9.48 0.96
CA MET A 113 -0.66 8.46 2.00
C MET A 113 0.40 7.38 1.88
N ALA A 114 0.62 6.87 0.67
CA ALA A 114 1.45 5.70 0.44
C ALA A 114 2.94 6.00 0.67
N VAL A 115 3.41 7.19 0.29
CA VAL A 115 4.82 7.56 0.42
C VAL A 115 5.24 7.65 1.89
N PRO A 116 4.57 8.42 2.78
CA PRO A 116 4.95 8.45 4.19
C PRO A 116 4.84 7.08 4.86
N ALA A 117 3.78 6.32 4.55
CA ALA A 117 3.57 5.01 5.15
C ALA A 117 4.66 4.00 4.79
N THR A 118 5.07 3.96 3.52
CA THR A 118 6.13 3.06 3.05
C THR A 118 7.49 3.48 3.56
N VAL A 119 7.80 4.77 3.57
CA VAL A 119 9.06 5.31 4.10
C VAL A 119 9.21 4.95 5.58
N ILE A 120 8.21 5.26 6.42
CA ILE A 120 8.27 4.93 7.84
C ILE A 120 8.43 3.42 8.03
N TYR A 121 7.65 2.62 7.31
CA TYR A 121 7.71 1.17 7.43
C TYR A 121 9.08 0.58 7.08
N PHE A 122 9.63 0.88 5.90
CA PHE A 122 10.90 0.30 5.45
C PHE A 122 12.09 0.85 6.21
N THR A 123 12.11 2.15 6.53
CA THR A 123 13.18 2.72 7.36
C THR A 123 13.15 2.13 8.78
N CYS A 124 11.98 2.05 9.42
CA CYS A 124 11.87 1.41 10.74
C CYS A 124 12.25 -0.07 10.69
N TYR A 125 11.84 -0.80 9.64
CA TYR A 125 12.20 -2.20 9.45
C TYR A 125 13.73 -2.37 9.37
N ASP A 126 14.41 -1.62 8.51
CA ASP A 126 15.86 -1.76 8.32
C ASP A 126 16.64 -1.39 9.58
N GLN A 127 16.25 -0.31 10.27
CA GLN A 127 16.90 0.11 11.53
C GLN A 127 16.72 -0.92 12.63
N LEU A 128 15.50 -1.45 12.79
CA LEU A 128 15.21 -2.47 13.78
C LEU A 128 15.88 -3.81 13.44
N SER A 129 15.90 -4.17 12.16
CA SER A 129 16.57 -5.37 11.66
C SER A 129 18.09 -5.29 11.90
N ALA A 130 18.70 -4.12 11.66
CA ALA A 130 20.12 -3.89 11.94
C ALA A 130 20.45 -3.95 13.44
N LEU A 131 19.56 -3.41 14.30
CA LEU A 131 19.71 -3.48 15.75
C LEU A 131 19.55 -4.91 16.28
N LEU A 132 18.58 -5.66 15.77
CA LEU A 132 18.37 -7.06 16.18
C LEU A 132 19.53 -7.96 15.73
N ARG A 133 20.03 -7.79 14.50
CA ARG A 133 21.20 -8.53 14.01
C ARG A 133 22.47 -8.24 14.82
N SER A 134 22.67 -7.00 15.25
CA SER A 134 23.85 -6.65 16.07
C SER A 134 23.78 -7.21 17.49
N LYS A 135 22.58 -7.49 18.02
CA LYS A 135 22.38 -8.00 19.38
C LYS A 135 22.23 -9.51 19.46
N LEU A 136 21.54 -10.14 18.50
CA LEU A 136 21.17 -11.57 18.54
C LEU A 136 21.99 -12.44 17.56
N GLY A 137 22.79 -11.84 16.68
CA GLY A 137 23.56 -12.55 15.65
C GLY A 137 22.88 -12.57 14.28
N GLU A 138 23.66 -12.74 13.21
CA GLU A 138 23.18 -12.54 11.82
C GLU A 138 22.27 -13.66 11.28
N ASN A 139 22.33 -14.87 11.85
CA ASN A 139 21.74 -16.07 11.24
C ASN A 139 20.30 -16.39 11.68
N GLU A 140 19.69 -15.54 12.49
CA GLU A 140 18.40 -15.86 13.07
C GLU A 140 17.23 -15.56 12.11
N THR A 141 16.51 -16.62 11.73
CA THR A 141 15.43 -16.56 10.73
C THR A 141 14.21 -15.78 11.23
N TYR A 142 14.08 -15.56 12.54
CA TYR A 142 12.98 -14.77 13.12
C TYR A 142 13.22 -13.26 13.10
N ILE A 143 14.46 -12.77 12.90
CA ILE A 143 14.76 -11.33 12.94
C ILE A 143 13.90 -10.53 11.95
N PRO A 144 13.77 -10.92 10.67
CA PRO A 144 12.95 -10.19 9.70
C PRO A 144 11.47 -10.15 10.08
N ILE A 145 10.97 -11.20 10.75
CA ILE A 145 9.57 -11.30 11.18
C ILE A 145 9.30 -10.30 12.31
N VAL A 146 10.13 -10.34 13.37
CA VAL A 146 9.99 -9.44 14.53
C VAL A 146 10.19 -7.99 14.10
N ALA A 147 11.23 -7.72 13.30
CA ALA A 147 11.47 -6.39 12.76
C ALA A 147 10.29 -5.90 11.91
N GLY A 148 9.75 -6.77 11.04
CA GLY A 148 8.61 -6.48 10.19
C GLY A 148 7.35 -6.13 10.99
N VAL A 149 7.00 -6.96 11.98
CA VAL A 149 5.83 -6.78 12.85
C VAL A 149 5.90 -5.47 13.62
N VAL A 150 7.02 -5.21 14.30
CA VAL A 150 7.19 -4.01 15.12
C VAL A 150 7.22 -2.76 14.24
N ALA A 151 7.93 -2.80 13.11
CA ALA A 151 7.95 -1.69 12.15
C ALA A 151 6.55 -1.42 11.58
N ARG A 152 5.78 -2.46 11.26
CA ARG A 152 4.41 -2.31 10.73
C ARG A 152 3.47 -1.71 11.78
N PHE A 153 3.55 -2.16 13.02
CA PHE A 153 2.77 -1.63 14.13
C PHE A 153 3.06 -0.13 14.34
N GLY A 154 4.34 0.26 14.36
CA GLY A 154 4.77 1.65 14.47
C GLY A 154 4.27 2.51 13.30
N ALA A 155 4.48 2.04 12.06
CA ALA A 155 4.06 2.75 10.86
C ALA A 155 2.54 2.98 10.81
N VAL A 156 1.74 1.95 11.10
CA VAL A 156 0.27 2.06 11.14
C VAL A 156 -0.16 3.06 12.21
N THR A 157 0.50 3.08 13.36
CA THR A 157 0.17 4.01 14.46
C THR A 157 0.40 5.47 14.07
N VAL A 158 1.50 5.78 13.38
CA VAL A 158 1.81 7.13 12.90
C VAL A 158 0.87 7.57 11.77
N ILE A 159 0.49 6.64 10.89
CA ILE A 159 -0.30 6.94 9.69
C ILE A 159 -1.82 6.95 9.95
N SER A 160 -2.29 6.37 11.05
CA SER A 160 -3.72 6.24 11.36
C SER A 160 -4.52 7.55 11.30
N PRO A 161 -4.05 8.68 11.85
CA PRO A 161 -4.76 9.97 11.72
C PRO A 161 -4.95 10.41 10.26
N LEU A 162 -3.92 10.23 9.42
CA LEU A 162 -3.96 10.56 8.01
C LEU A 162 -4.93 9.62 7.25
N GLU A 163 -4.99 8.34 7.61
CA GLU A 163 -5.96 7.39 7.06
C GLU A 163 -7.40 7.78 7.41
N LEU A 164 -7.65 8.23 8.64
CA LEU A 164 -8.97 8.72 9.04
C LEU A 164 -9.39 9.93 8.21
N ILE A 165 -8.48 10.90 8.02
CA ILE A 165 -8.72 12.10 7.21
C ILE A 165 -9.04 11.69 5.76
N ARG A 166 -8.21 10.83 5.16
CA ARG A 166 -8.44 10.34 3.79
C ARG A 166 -9.78 9.63 3.66
N THR A 167 -10.12 8.71 4.55
CA THR A 167 -11.39 7.96 4.46
C THR A 167 -12.59 8.90 4.60
N LYS A 168 -12.52 9.94 5.44
CA LYS A 168 -13.57 10.97 5.53
C LYS A 168 -13.66 11.79 4.26
N MET A 169 -12.53 12.24 3.73
CA MET A 169 -12.38 12.83 2.41
C MET A 169 -12.61 11.84 1.27
N GLN A 170 -13.03 10.59 1.48
CA GLN A 170 -13.52 9.74 0.40
C GLN A 170 -15.05 9.59 0.50
N SER A 171 -15.58 9.68 1.72
CA SER A 171 -17.02 9.58 1.99
C SER A 171 -17.81 10.86 1.68
N LYS A 172 -17.22 12.05 1.89
CA LYS A 172 -17.93 13.33 1.75
C LYS A 172 -17.02 14.44 1.22
N LYS A 173 -17.55 15.33 0.39
CA LYS A 173 -16.85 16.54 -0.05
C LYS A 173 -16.63 17.45 1.14
N PHE A 174 -15.36 17.69 1.44
CA PHE A 174 -14.92 18.67 2.41
C PHE A 174 -14.05 19.69 1.67
N SER A 175 -14.37 20.97 1.81
CA SER A 175 -13.39 22.03 1.61
C SER A 175 -12.30 21.92 2.69
N TYR A 176 -11.08 22.40 2.41
CA TYR A 176 -9.97 22.39 3.36
C TYR A 176 -10.35 23.03 4.71
N MET A 177 -11.12 24.13 4.66
CA MET A 177 -11.66 24.82 5.85
C MET A 177 -12.63 23.94 6.65
N GLU A 178 -13.50 23.20 5.96
CA GLU A 178 -14.48 22.32 6.60
C GLU A 178 -13.81 21.08 7.20
N LEU A 179 -12.75 20.58 6.56
CA LEU A 179 -11.95 19.48 7.08
C LEU A 179 -11.21 19.90 8.36
N HIS A 180 -10.57 21.07 8.36
CA HIS A 180 -9.93 21.61 9.56
C HIS A 180 -10.93 21.79 10.70
N ARG A 181 -12.11 22.36 10.39
CA ARG A 181 -13.19 22.52 11.38
C ARG A 181 -13.67 21.16 11.91
N PHE A 182 -13.80 20.15 11.04
CA PHE A 182 -14.16 18.79 11.45
C PHE A 182 -13.11 18.18 12.37
N VAL A 183 -11.82 18.25 12.02
CA VAL A 183 -10.72 17.72 12.85
C VAL A 183 -10.66 18.46 14.18
N SER A 184 -10.69 19.78 14.17
CA SER A 184 -10.67 20.61 15.39
C SER A 184 -11.85 20.29 16.31
N LYS A 185 -13.07 20.24 15.75
CA LYS A 185 -14.28 19.88 16.51
C LYS A 185 -14.19 18.47 17.09
N LYS A 186 -13.71 17.51 16.31
CA LYS A 186 -13.54 16.12 16.76
C LYS A 186 -12.54 16.00 17.89
N VAL A 187 -11.43 16.75 17.82
CA VAL A 187 -10.40 16.80 18.87
C VAL A 187 -10.92 17.50 20.12
N SER A 188 -11.75 18.55 20.01
CA SER A 188 -12.34 19.21 21.17
C SER A 188 -13.44 18.38 21.86
N GLU A 189 -14.21 17.59 21.11
CA GLU A 189 -15.33 16.79 21.64
C GLU A 189 -14.88 15.42 22.17
N ASP A 190 -14.15 14.64 21.35
CA ASP A 190 -13.78 13.25 21.65
C ASP A 190 -12.32 13.14 22.16
N GLY A 191 -11.58 14.25 22.25
CA GLY A 191 -10.15 14.29 22.52
C GLY A 191 -9.26 13.91 21.32
N TRP A 192 -7.95 14.02 21.48
CA TRP A 192 -6.97 13.73 20.42
C TRP A 192 -6.90 12.25 20.01
N ILE A 193 -7.17 11.33 20.94
CA ILE A 193 -7.20 9.87 20.69
C ILE A 193 -8.28 9.50 19.65
N SER A 194 -9.29 10.35 19.47
CA SER A 194 -10.35 10.16 18.47
C SER A 194 -9.85 10.06 17.02
N LEU A 195 -8.64 10.56 16.73
CA LEU A 195 -7.99 10.44 15.43
C LEU A 195 -7.53 9.01 15.12
N TRP A 196 -7.34 8.17 16.13
CA TRP A 196 -7.02 6.74 15.99
C TRP A 196 -8.26 5.86 15.94
N LYS A 197 -9.46 6.43 15.77
CA LYS A 197 -10.70 5.67 15.60
C LYS A 197 -10.65 4.90 14.27
N GLY A 198 -10.36 3.60 14.36
CA GLY A 198 -10.12 2.73 13.18
C GLY A 198 -8.71 2.11 13.15
N TRP A 199 -7.83 2.49 14.08
CA TRP A 199 -6.49 1.91 14.24
C TRP A 199 -6.53 0.40 14.47
N ALA A 200 -7.34 -0.06 15.42
CA ALA A 200 -7.43 -1.49 15.78
C ALA A 200 -7.71 -2.43 14.58
N PRO A 201 -8.75 -2.19 13.75
CA PRO A 201 -8.97 -3.04 12.57
C PRO A 201 -7.88 -2.88 11.50
N THR A 202 -7.15 -1.76 11.44
CA THR A 202 -5.99 -1.63 10.55
C THR A 202 -4.82 -2.47 11.06
N VAL A 203 -4.48 -2.41 12.35
CA VAL A 203 -3.42 -3.23 12.96
C VAL A 203 -3.71 -4.72 12.82
N LEU A 204 -4.94 -5.16 13.11
CA LEU A 204 -5.35 -6.57 13.04
C LEU A 204 -5.18 -7.17 11.64
N ARG A 205 -5.22 -6.34 10.59
CA ARG A 205 -4.98 -6.78 9.22
C ARG A 205 -3.50 -6.67 8.84
N ASP A 206 -2.91 -5.50 9.06
CA ASP A 206 -1.60 -5.15 8.53
C ASP A 206 -0.46 -5.90 9.25
N VAL A 207 -0.58 -6.15 10.55
CA VAL A 207 0.47 -6.84 11.33
C VAL A 207 0.57 -8.32 10.96
N PRO A 208 -0.53 -9.12 10.96
CA PRO A 208 -0.46 -10.50 10.48
C PRO A 208 0.00 -10.59 9.02
N PHE A 209 -0.45 -9.67 8.17
CA PHE A 209 0.04 -9.60 6.79
C PHE A 209 1.56 -9.42 6.73
N SER A 210 2.11 -8.48 7.49
CA SER A 210 3.56 -8.21 7.52
C SER A 210 4.35 -9.40 8.06
N ALA A 211 3.89 -10.06 9.13
CA ALA A 211 4.53 -11.25 9.69
C ALA A 211 4.65 -12.37 8.66
N MET A 212 3.53 -12.70 8.00
CA MET A 212 3.50 -13.75 6.99
C MET A 212 4.29 -13.36 5.73
N TYR A 213 4.22 -12.09 5.32
CA TYR A 213 4.96 -11.58 4.19
C TYR A 213 6.47 -11.77 4.38
N TRP A 214 7.04 -11.25 5.47
CA TRP A 214 8.49 -11.34 5.71
C TRP A 214 8.98 -12.77 5.92
N TYR A 215 8.21 -13.60 6.64
CA TYR A 215 8.53 -15.02 6.81
C TYR A 215 8.65 -15.74 5.47
N ASN A 216 7.63 -15.62 4.61
CA ASN A 216 7.63 -16.28 3.30
C ASN A 216 8.65 -15.65 2.35
N TYR A 217 8.82 -14.32 2.39
CA TYR A 217 9.78 -13.61 1.56
C TYR A 217 11.21 -14.10 1.82
N GLU A 218 11.62 -14.22 3.08
CA GLU A 218 12.98 -14.67 3.42
C GLU A 218 13.23 -16.14 3.05
N ILE A 219 12.26 -17.03 3.29
CA ILE A 219 12.36 -18.44 2.88
C ILE A 219 12.47 -18.56 1.36
N LEU A 220 11.59 -17.90 0.62
CA LEU A 220 11.56 -17.96 -0.84
C LEU A 220 12.81 -17.32 -1.46
N LYS A 221 13.28 -16.21 -0.89
CA LYS A 221 14.50 -15.53 -1.33
C LYS A 221 15.72 -16.43 -1.14
N LYS A 222 15.90 -17.04 0.03
CA LYS A 222 17.00 -17.98 0.30
C LYS A 222 16.96 -19.18 -0.65
N TRP A 223 15.79 -19.81 -0.78
CA TRP A 223 15.60 -20.96 -1.66
C TRP A 223 15.90 -20.64 -3.14
N LEU A 224 15.45 -19.48 -3.63
CA LEU A 224 15.74 -19.05 -5.01
C LEU A 224 17.22 -18.71 -5.22
N CYS A 225 17.87 -18.05 -4.25
CA CYS A 225 19.30 -17.75 -4.31
C CYS A 225 20.15 -19.03 -4.38
N GLU A 226 19.87 -20.01 -3.51
CA GLU A 226 20.56 -21.31 -3.50
C GLU A 226 20.35 -22.05 -4.81
N LYS A 227 19.11 -22.09 -5.33
CA LYS A 227 18.78 -22.77 -6.59
C LYS A 227 19.42 -22.12 -7.81
N SER A 228 19.60 -20.80 -7.80
CA SER A 228 20.26 -20.06 -8.88
C SER A 228 21.78 -20.01 -8.75
N GLY A 229 22.35 -20.52 -7.64
CA GLY A 229 23.79 -20.46 -7.37
C GLY A 229 24.33 -19.04 -7.19
N LEU A 230 23.46 -18.08 -6.82
CA LEU A 230 23.81 -16.67 -6.68
C LEU A 230 23.92 -16.29 -5.20
N TYR A 231 25.05 -15.68 -4.83
CA TYR A 231 25.29 -15.16 -3.48
C TYR A 231 24.46 -13.91 -3.19
N GLU A 232 24.21 -13.05 -4.19
CA GLU A 232 23.38 -11.85 -4.06
C GLU A 232 22.02 -12.00 -4.76
N PRO A 233 20.91 -11.59 -4.13
CA PRO A 233 19.59 -11.67 -4.73
C PRO A 233 19.44 -10.68 -5.89
N THR A 234 19.16 -11.20 -7.08
CA THR A 234 18.89 -10.38 -8.27
C THR A 234 17.50 -9.72 -8.16
N PHE A 235 17.26 -8.67 -8.96
CA PHE A 235 15.93 -8.03 -9.06
C PHE A 235 14.80 -9.06 -9.30
N MET A 236 15.01 -10.05 -10.17
CA MET A 236 13.99 -11.07 -10.45
C MET A 236 13.73 -12.01 -9.27
N ILE A 237 14.75 -12.31 -8.47
CA ILE A 237 14.60 -13.11 -7.24
C ILE A 237 13.76 -12.32 -6.23
N ASN A 238 14.08 -11.04 -6.02
CA ASN A 238 13.32 -10.17 -5.13
C ASN A 238 11.88 -9.95 -5.63
N PHE A 239 11.69 -9.81 -6.93
CA PHE A 239 10.37 -9.63 -7.54
C PHE A 239 9.49 -10.88 -7.37
N THR A 240 10.02 -12.07 -7.70
CA THR A 240 9.28 -13.34 -7.61
C THR A 240 9.00 -13.75 -6.17
N SER A 241 9.99 -13.65 -5.27
CA SER A 241 9.79 -13.87 -3.83
C SER A 241 8.78 -12.88 -3.25
N GLY A 242 8.83 -11.60 -3.64
CA GLY A 242 7.85 -10.58 -3.26
C GLY A 242 6.43 -10.86 -3.74
N ALA A 243 6.27 -11.32 -4.98
CA ALA A 243 4.97 -11.68 -5.55
C ALA A 243 4.33 -12.88 -4.83
N LEU A 244 5.11 -13.96 -4.65
CA LEU A 244 4.65 -15.20 -4.04
C LEU A 244 4.34 -15.03 -2.55
N SER A 245 5.24 -14.38 -1.80
CA SER A 245 5.02 -14.07 -0.38
C SER A 245 3.81 -13.17 -0.16
N GLY A 246 3.64 -12.12 -0.98
CA GLY A 246 2.48 -11.24 -0.94
C GLY A 246 1.18 -11.96 -1.25
N SER A 247 1.19 -12.88 -2.22
CA SER A 247 0.02 -13.70 -2.57
C SER A 247 -0.38 -14.64 -1.43
N PHE A 248 0.59 -15.34 -0.84
CA PHE A 248 0.34 -16.24 0.28
C PHE A 248 -0.15 -15.48 1.51
N ALA A 249 0.52 -14.38 1.86
CA ALA A 249 0.10 -13.51 2.95
C ALA A 249 -1.30 -12.95 2.72
N ALA A 250 -1.64 -12.59 1.48
CA ALA A 250 -3.00 -12.19 1.14
C ALA A 250 -3.98 -13.32 1.46
N VAL A 251 -3.82 -14.52 0.88
CA VAL A 251 -4.75 -15.64 1.10
C VAL A 251 -4.94 -15.94 2.59
N ALA A 252 -3.85 -16.01 3.35
CA ALA A 252 -3.93 -16.33 4.77
C ALA A 252 -4.56 -15.23 5.63
N THR A 253 -4.49 -13.97 5.20
CA THR A 253 -5.10 -12.83 5.91
C THR A 253 -6.52 -12.51 5.49
N LEU A 254 -7.10 -13.26 4.54
CA LEU A 254 -8.50 -13.13 4.14
C LEU A 254 -9.51 -13.10 5.31
N PRO A 255 -9.46 -14.00 6.31
CA PRO A 255 -10.44 -13.96 7.39
C PRO A 255 -10.36 -12.65 8.20
N PHE A 256 -9.17 -12.13 8.46
CA PHE A 256 -8.99 -10.85 9.16
C PHE A 256 -9.50 -9.67 8.34
N ASP A 257 -9.34 -9.73 7.02
CA ASP A 257 -9.91 -8.75 6.10
C ASP A 257 -11.44 -8.77 6.11
N VAL A 258 -12.04 -9.95 6.13
CA VAL A 258 -13.50 -10.10 6.23
C VAL A 258 -14.02 -9.53 7.55
N VAL A 259 -13.34 -9.77 8.67
CA VAL A 259 -13.73 -9.18 9.97
C VAL A 259 -13.69 -7.64 9.93
N LYS A 260 -12.67 -7.06 9.27
CA LYS A 260 -12.59 -5.61 9.09
C LYS A 260 -13.72 -5.08 8.23
N THR A 261 -13.99 -5.70 7.07
CA THR A 261 -15.05 -5.25 6.18
C THR A 261 -16.43 -5.44 6.82
N GLN A 262 -16.66 -6.49 7.59
CA GLN A 262 -17.90 -6.65 8.38
C GLN A 262 -18.10 -5.53 9.41
N LYS A 263 -17.02 -5.10 10.09
CA LYS A 263 -17.10 -4.01 11.08
C LYS A 263 -17.24 -2.63 10.43
N GLN A 264 -16.73 -2.45 9.21
CA GLN A 264 -16.79 -1.18 8.47
C GLN A 264 -18.01 -1.06 7.53
N THR A 265 -18.67 -2.17 7.18
CA THR A 265 -19.85 -2.23 6.30
C THR A 265 -20.86 -3.26 6.82
N GLN A 266 -22.12 -2.86 7.07
CA GLN A 266 -23.22 -3.71 7.53
C GLN A 266 -23.76 -4.73 6.48
N LEU A 267 -22.95 -5.13 5.48
CA LEU A 267 -23.36 -6.04 4.40
C LEU A 267 -22.86 -7.45 4.70
N TRP A 268 -23.76 -8.33 5.13
CA TRP A 268 -23.40 -9.61 5.77
C TRP A 268 -23.19 -10.82 4.84
N THR A 269 -23.53 -10.82 3.53
CA THR A 269 -23.95 -12.12 2.97
C THR A 269 -23.46 -12.59 1.59
N TYR A 270 -22.46 -12.02 0.87
CA TYR A 270 -22.16 -12.62 -0.47
C TYR A 270 -20.75 -12.60 -1.12
N GLU A 271 -19.66 -12.08 -0.55
CA GLU A 271 -18.39 -11.94 -1.36
C GLU A 271 -17.07 -12.37 -0.69
N SER A 272 -17.02 -13.47 0.06
CA SER A 272 -15.71 -13.99 0.53
C SER A 272 -14.82 -14.52 -0.62
N HIS A 273 -15.39 -15.25 -1.59
CA HIS A 273 -14.62 -15.79 -2.74
C HIS A 273 -14.48 -14.83 -3.93
N LYS A 274 -15.49 -13.99 -4.20
CA LYS A 274 -15.44 -13.03 -5.31
C LYS A 274 -14.45 -11.87 -5.08
N SER A 275 -14.10 -11.60 -3.83
CA SER A 275 -13.13 -10.55 -3.47
C SER A 275 -11.66 -11.00 -3.53
N LEU A 276 -11.40 -12.31 -3.58
CA LEU A 276 -10.05 -12.89 -3.55
C LEU A 276 -9.26 -12.59 -4.83
N ILE A 277 -9.83 -12.88 -6.00
CA ILE A 277 -9.14 -12.71 -7.29
C ILE A 277 -8.74 -11.24 -7.53
N PRO A 278 -9.63 -10.24 -7.37
CA PRO A 278 -9.24 -8.84 -7.49
C PRO A 278 -8.19 -8.41 -6.45
N ARG A 279 -8.16 -9.05 -5.28
CA ARG A 279 -7.18 -8.78 -4.23
C ARG A 279 -5.80 -9.33 -4.59
N LEU A 280 -5.71 -10.54 -5.11
CA LEU A 280 -4.44 -11.13 -5.56
C LEU A 280 -3.84 -10.38 -6.75
N ILE A 281 -4.68 -10.03 -7.74
CA ILE A 281 -4.28 -9.21 -8.90
C ILE A 281 -3.66 -7.88 -8.48
N LYS A 282 -4.08 -7.33 -7.32
CA LYS A 282 -3.51 -6.09 -6.78
C LYS A 282 -2.28 -6.34 -5.92
N ILE A 283 -2.36 -7.24 -4.94
CA ILE A 283 -1.34 -7.37 -3.90
C ILE A 283 -0.05 -7.96 -4.47
N ALA A 284 -0.15 -8.97 -5.35
CA ALA A 284 1.04 -9.63 -5.86
C ALA A 284 1.95 -8.67 -6.65
N PRO A 285 1.45 -7.88 -7.63
CA PRO A 285 2.29 -6.89 -8.32
C PRO A 285 2.76 -5.78 -7.37
N ALA A 286 1.90 -5.31 -6.47
CA ALA A 286 2.25 -4.22 -5.56
C ALA A 286 3.42 -4.59 -4.64
N CYS A 287 3.35 -5.77 -4.01
CA CYS A 287 4.42 -6.28 -3.15
C CYS A 287 5.70 -6.57 -3.95
N ALA A 288 5.58 -7.17 -5.13
CA ALA A 288 6.72 -7.50 -5.98
C ALA A 288 7.49 -6.25 -6.43
N ILE A 289 6.78 -5.27 -6.99
CA ILE A 289 7.38 -4.01 -7.49
C ILE A 289 8.00 -3.22 -6.33
N MET A 290 7.30 -3.13 -5.21
CA MET A 290 7.76 -2.37 -4.05
C MET A 290 9.06 -2.94 -3.49
N ILE A 291 9.12 -4.24 -3.20
CA ILE A 291 10.32 -4.84 -2.62
C ILE A 291 11.48 -4.90 -3.62
N SER A 292 11.21 -5.22 -4.89
CA SER A 292 12.27 -5.33 -5.89
C SER A 292 12.90 -3.96 -6.18
N THR A 293 12.09 -2.90 -6.24
CA THR A 293 12.58 -1.53 -6.43
C THR A 293 13.36 -1.05 -5.21
N TYR A 294 12.86 -1.35 -4.01
CA TYR A 294 13.53 -0.99 -2.76
C TYR A 294 14.90 -1.65 -2.62
N GLU A 295 14.98 -2.98 -2.82
CA GLU A 295 16.25 -3.72 -2.75
C GLU A 295 17.21 -3.31 -3.86
N PHE A 296 16.71 -3.08 -5.08
CA PHE A 296 17.52 -2.53 -6.17
C PHE A 296 18.08 -1.16 -5.82
N GLY A 297 17.25 -0.28 -5.23
CA GLY A 297 17.67 1.05 -4.78
C GLY A 297 18.77 0.99 -3.71
N LYS A 298 18.63 0.10 -2.72
CA LYS A 298 19.66 -0.13 -1.70
C LYS A 298 20.97 -0.62 -2.33
N ALA A 299 20.91 -1.63 -3.21
CA ALA A 299 22.09 -2.14 -3.90
C ALA A 299 22.79 -1.07 -4.75
N PHE A 300 22.00 -0.20 -5.41
CA PHE A 300 22.53 0.93 -6.17
C PHE A 300 23.26 1.93 -5.27
N PHE A 301 22.65 2.35 -4.15
CA PHE A 301 23.28 3.29 -3.21
C PHE A 301 24.50 2.70 -2.53
N GLN A 302 24.47 1.40 -2.20
CA GLN A 302 25.63 0.70 -1.64
C GLN A 302 26.81 0.73 -2.61
N LYS A 303 26.58 0.41 -3.90
CA LYS A 303 27.61 0.51 -4.95
C LYS A 303 28.15 1.93 -5.11
N GLN A 304 27.31 2.95 -5.00
CA GLN A 304 27.75 4.34 -5.03
C GLN A 304 28.59 4.73 -3.82
N ASN A 305 28.22 4.30 -2.61
CA ASN A 305 28.97 4.60 -1.39
C ASN A 305 30.36 3.94 -1.42
N VAL A 306 30.45 2.69 -1.90
CA VAL A 306 31.73 1.99 -2.12
C VAL A 306 32.61 2.79 -3.09
N ARG A 307 32.06 3.23 -4.23
CA ARG A 307 32.80 4.05 -5.22
C ARG A 307 33.27 5.39 -4.65
N ARG A 308 32.46 6.03 -3.81
CA ARG A 308 32.82 7.32 -3.19
C ARG A 308 33.93 7.22 -2.14
N GLN A 309 34.09 6.08 -1.47
CA GLN A 309 35.19 5.87 -0.52
C GLN A 309 36.50 5.44 -1.19
N GLN A 310 36.44 5.02 -2.45
CA GLN A 310 37.61 4.65 -3.26
C GLN A 310 38.24 5.83 -4.01
N CYS A 311 37.59 7.01 -3.99
CA CYS A 311 38.10 8.28 -4.55
C CYS A 311 38.52 9.21 -3.42
#